data_AF-A0A3D2EQC9-F1
#
_entry.id   AF-A0A3D2EQC9-F1
#
_cell.length_a   1.000
_cell.length_b   1.000
_cell.length_c   1.000
_cell.angle_alpha   90.00
_cell.angle_beta   90.00
_cell.angle_gamma   90.00
#
_symmetry.space_group_name_H-M   'P 1'
#
loop_
_entity.id
_entity.type
_entity.pdbx_description
1 polymer ?
#
loop_
_entity_poly.entity_id
_entity_poly.type
_entity_poly.pdbx_seq_one_letter_code
_entity_poly.pdbx_strand_id
1 'polypeptide(L)'
;EIMRGELGTDITLTVYRPATQKSFDVTVTRGSIPFFSVRTIIDDGDIGYIRINRFLGSTGESLEKELAKLDEEAAEADVELIGYILDLRNNPGGNLSQSIRVADAFLEEGEIVSVRNRNSEDDASYFAKQGDFINGKPLVVLINGGSASASEIVAGALQDHRRAILLGTPTFGKGSVQTLIGLGEDGGLRLTTARYFTPSGESIQAKGIEPDILVELARLEPLEGYGSENFRYERDLNNALDDGDEATEDAAETGNDADGEEATTDGAEGSGEDASGADEGAQDGAGEGAGE
;
A
#
# COMPACT_ATOMS: atom_id res chain seq x y z
N GLU A 1 -8.08 12.84 28.15
CA GLU A 1 -9.07 11.89 28.73
C GLU A 1 -10.54 12.36 28.67
N ILE A 2 -10.85 13.66 28.47
CA ILE A 2 -12.21 14.23 28.56
C ILE A 2 -13.21 13.68 27.51
N MET A 3 -12.71 13.19 26.38
CA MET A 3 -13.55 12.66 25.29
C MET A 3 -14.15 11.27 25.59
N ARG A 4 -13.49 10.46 26.43
CA ARG A 4 -13.98 9.12 26.79
C ARG A 4 -14.95 9.22 27.98
N GLY A 5 -15.91 8.30 28.05
CA GLY A 5 -16.93 8.25 29.11
C GLY A 5 -17.82 7.02 28.94
N GLU A 6 -18.78 6.85 29.84
CA GLU A 6 -19.71 5.72 29.80
C GLU A 6 -20.53 5.70 28.51
N LEU A 7 -20.78 4.48 28.00
CA LEU A 7 -21.57 4.26 26.79
C LEU A 7 -22.98 4.88 26.96
N GLY A 8 -23.45 5.62 25.96
CA GLY A 8 -24.76 6.26 25.96
C GLY A 8 -24.81 7.62 26.68
N THR A 9 -23.71 8.09 27.28
CA THR A 9 -23.66 9.43 27.88
C THR A 9 -23.34 10.51 26.86
N ASP A 10 -23.89 11.71 27.04
CA ASP A 10 -23.63 12.82 26.14
C ASP A 10 -22.33 13.57 26.47
N ILE A 11 -21.72 14.15 25.44
CA ILE A 11 -20.63 15.12 25.54
C ILE A 11 -20.92 16.30 24.61
N THR A 12 -20.74 17.52 25.10
CA THR A 12 -20.80 18.73 24.27
C THR A 12 -19.39 19.09 23.79
N LEU A 13 -19.23 19.22 22.48
CA LEU A 13 -17.99 19.56 21.81
C LEU A 13 -18.13 20.92 21.13
N THR A 14 -17.25 21.86 21.44
CA THR A 14 -17.14 23.11 20.67
C THR A 14 -16.25 22.87 19.46
N VAL A 15 -16.83 22.95 18.26
CA VAL A 15 -16.15 22.71 16.98
C VAL A 15 -15.90 24.03 16.28
N TYR A 16 -14.64 24.32 15.93
CA TYR A 16 -14.27 25.44 15.08
C TYR A 16 -14.33 25.03 13.61
N ARG A 17 -15.05 25.79 12.78
CA ARG A 17 -15.17 25.55 11.32
C ARG A 17 -14.37 26.60 10.55
N PRO A 18 -13.22 26.25 9.94
CA PRO A 18 -12.36 27.21 9.23
C PRO A 18 -13.08 27.92 8.08
N ALA A 19 -13.90 27.20 7.31
CA ALA A 19 -14.65 27.74 6.17
C ALA A 19 -15.59 28.91 6.53
N THR A 20 -16.05 28.98 7.78
CA THR A 20 -16.96 30.04 8.25
C THR A 20 -16.37 30.88 9.37
N GLN A 21 -15.13 30.62 9.79
CA GLN A 21 -14.44 31.24 10.93
C GLN A 21 -15.29 31.33 12.22
N LYS A 22 -16.14 30.33 12.47
CA LYS A 22 -17.06 30.30 13.63
C LYS A 22 -16.89 29.02 14.42
N SER A 23 -17.05 29.12 15.73
CA SER A 23 -17.22 27.97 16.63
C SER A 23 -18.69 27.71 16.90
N PHE A 24 -19.06 26.45 17.08
CA PHE A 24 -20.40 26.05 17.46
C PHE A 24 -20.35 24.78 18.32
N ASP A 25 -21.33 24.63 19.20
CA ASP A 25 -21.42 23.46 20.08
C ASP A 25 -22.22 22.34 19.42
N VAL A 26 -21.73 21.12 19.57
CA VAL A 26 -22.36 19.89 19.11
C VAL A 26 -22.44 18.93 20.29
N THR A 27 -23.65 18.50 20.65
CA THR A 27 -23.83 17.40 21.59
C THR A 27 -23.75 16.08 20.83
N VAL A 28 -22.82 15.22 21.26
CA VAL A 28 -22.61 13.88 20.70
C VAL A 28 -22.88 12.87 21.80
N THR A 29 -23.72 11.88 21.54
CA THR A 29 -23.89 10.73 22.43
C THR A 29 -22.74 9.77 22.24
N ARG A 30 -22.06 9.40 23.32
CA ARG A 30 -20.95 8.44 23.28
C ARG A 30 -21.48 7.07 22.85
N GLY A 31 -21.13 6.66 21.64
CA GLY A 31 -21.36 5.31 21.14
C GLY A 31 -20.10 4.46 21.19
N SER A 32 -20.28 3.15 21.06
CA SER A 32 -19.18 2.29 20.60
C SER A 32 -18.95 2.64 19.14
N ILE A 33 -17.75 3.10 18.79
CA ILE A 33 -17.39 3.33 17.39
C ILE A 33 -17.04 1.96 16.82
N PRO A 34 -17.86 1.38 15.92
CA PRO A 34 -17.48 0.14 15.27
C PRO A 34 -16.27 0.41 14.39
N PHE A 35 -15.14 -0.21 14.73
CA PHE A 35 -14.00 -0.26 13.83
C PHE A 35 -14.26 -1.37 12.81
N PHE A 36 -14.72 -1.00 11.61
CA PHE A 36 -14.87 -1.94 10.52
C PHE A 36 -13.48 -2.34 10.00
N SER A 37 -13.18 -3.63 10.10
CA SER A 37 -11.92 -4.19 9.62
C SER A 37 -11.99 -4.63 8.16
N VAL A 38 -13.20 -4.91 7.67
CA VAL A 38 -13.47 -5.41 6.33
C VAL A 38 -14.44 -4.44 5.63
N ARG A 39 -14.20 -4.20 4.34
CA ARG A 39 -15.12 -3.50 3.44
C ARG A 39 -15.10 -4.19 2.09
N THR A 40 -16.27 -4.41 1.50
CA THR A 40 -16.41 -4.90 0.13
C THR A 40 -17.03 -3.87 -0.79
N ILE A 41 -16.66 -3.91 -2.08
CA ILE A 41 -17.34 -3.21 -3.19
C ILE A 41 -17.28 -4.09 -4.44
N ILE A 42 -18.18 -3.88 -5.39
CA ILE A 42 -18.01 -4.31 -6.77
C ILE A 42 -17.19 -3.22 -7.47
N ASP A 43 -16.00 -3.59 -7.94
CA ASP A 43 -15.08 -2.73 -8.67
C ASP A 43 -15.06 -3.14 -10.14
N ASP A 44 -14.79 -2.19 -11.03
CA ASP A 44 -14.74 -2.36 -12.49
C ASP A 44 -15.95 -3.10 -13.13
N GLY A 45 -17.09 -3.10 -12.44
CA GLY A 45 -18.35 -3.69 -12.90
C GLY A 45 -18.54 -5.16 -12.57
N ASP A 46 -17.49 -5.96 -12.41
CA ASP A 46 -17.58 -7.42 -12.19
C ASP A 46 -16.50 -8.02 -11.25
N ILE A 47 -15.72 -7.19 -10.55
CA ILE A 47 -14.66 -7.64 -9.64
C ILE A 47 -15.07 -7.41 -8.19
N GLY A 48 -15.04 -8.46 -7.37
CA GLY A 48 -15.26 -8.34 -5.93
C GLY A 48 -14.03 -7.79 -5.21
N TYR A 49 -14.03 -6.53 -4.82
CA TYR A 49 -12.92 -5.93 -4.09
C TYR A 49 -13.13 -6.01 -2.58
N ILE A 50 -12.20 -6.62 -1.87
CA ILE A 50 -12.23 -6.87 -0.43
C ILE A 50 -11.05 -6.14 0.22
N ARG A 51 -11.33 -5.18 1.10
CA ARG A 51 -10.30 -4.46 1.85
C ARG A 51 -10.27 -4.90 3.29
N ILE A 52 -9.13 -5.43 3.76
CA ILE A 52 -8.87 -5.69 5.18
C ILE A 52 -7.76 -4.76 5.67
N ASN A 53 -8.09 -3.81 6.54
CA ASN A 53 -7.12 -2.80 7.02
C ASN A 53 -6.40 -3.22 8.33
N ARG A 54 -6.99 -4.14 9.11
CA ARG A 54 -6.42 -4.69 10.36
C ARG A 54 -7.20 -5.95 10.77
N PHE A 55 -6.52 -6.90 11.39
CA PHE A 55 -7.17 -8.09 11.96
C PHE A 55 -7.64 -7.84 13.40
N LEU A 56 -8.92 -7.52 13.55
CA LEU A 56 -9.63 -7.36 14.82
C LEU A 56 -10.35 -8.66 15.20
N GLY A 57 -10.80 -8.78 16.45
CA GLY A 57 -11.46 -10.00 16.95
C GLY A 57 -12.72 -10.44 16.18
N SER A 58 -13.32 -9.56 15.38
CA SER A 58 -14.50 -9.84 14.56
C SER A 58 -14.21 -9.99 13.06
N THR A 59 -12.96 -9.84 12.61
CA THR A 59 -12.63 -9.72 11.17
C THR A 59 -13.11 -10.90 10.35
N GLY A 60 -12.95 -12.14 10.84
CA GLY A 60 -13.41 -13.32 10.12
C GLY A 60 -14.92 -13.30 9.92
N GLU A 61 -15.71 -13.08 10.98
CA GLU A 61 -17.17 -12.96 10.86
C GLU A 61 -17.59 -11.78 9.99
N SER A 62 -16.87 -10.65 10.06
CA SER A 62 -17.12 -9.50 9.18
C SER A 62 -16.85 -9.85 7.72
N LEU A 63 -15.82 -10.62 7.40
CA LEU A 63 -15.55 -11.05 6.02
C LEU A 63 -16.69 -11.90 5.47
N GLU A 64 -17.16 -12.89 6.23
CA GLU A 64 -18.27 -13.76 5.82
C GLU A 64 -19.53 -12.95 5.51
N LYS A 65 -19.87 -11.98 6.36
CA LYS A 65 -21.03 -11.10 6.17
C LYS A 65 -20.87 -10.17 4.97
N GLU A 66 -19.69 -9.55 4.81
CA GLU A 66 -19.44 -8.62 3.72
C GLU A 66 -19.35 -9.32 2.36
N LEU A 67 -18.93 -10.58 2.32
CA LEU A 67 -18.98 -11.42 1.11
C LEU A 67 -20.42 -11.79 0.74
N ALA A 68 -21.21 -12.27 1.70
CA ALA A 68 -22.63 -12.56 1.45
C ALA A 68 -23.39 -11.33 0.97
N LYS A 69 -23.12 -10.16 1.58
CA LYS A 69 -23.67 -8.87 1.14
C LYS A 69 -23.22 -8.50 -0.27
N LEU A 70 -21.95 -8.72 -0.61
CA LEU A 70 -21.43 -8.44 -1.95
C LEU A 70 -22.10 -9.33 -3.01
N ASP A 71 -22.35 -10.60 -2.69
CA ASP A 71 -23.06 -11.53 -3.59
C ASP A 71 -24.53 -11.10 -3.78
N GLU A 72 -25.21 -10.63 -2.73
CA GLU A 72 -26.55 -10.04 -2.82
C GLU A 72 -26.55 -8.78 -3.71
N GLU A 73 -25.61 -7.86 -3.51
CA GLU A 73 -25.46 -6.65 -4.32
C GLU A 73 -25.18 -6.97 -5.80
N ALA A 74 -24.36 -7.98 -6.08
CA ALA A 74 -24.07 -8.43 -7.44
C ALA A 74 -25.31 -9.03 -8.11
N ALA A 75 -26.08 -9.84 -7.37
CA ALA A 75 -27.32 -10.42 -7.87
C ALA A 75 -28.39 -9.36 -8.15
N GLU A 76 -28.53 -8.35 -7.30
CA GLU A 76 -29.44 -7.21 -7.52
C GLU A 76 -29.05 -6.37 -8.74
N ALA A 77 -27.75 -6.27 -9.02
CA ALA A 77 -27.22 -5.55 -10.17
C ALA A 77 -27.17 -6.37 -11.48
N ASP A 78 -27.57 -7.65 -11.45
CA ASP A 78 -27.42 -8.60 -12.57
C ASP A 78 -25.96 -8.72 -13.06
N VAL A 79 -25.03 -8.71 -12.10
CA VAL A 79 -23.59 -8.80 -12.32
C VAL A 79 -23.08 -10.17 -11.89
N GLU A 80 -22.38 -10.86 -12.78
CA GLU A 80 -21.63 -12.07 -12.44
C GLU A 80 -20.19 -11.70 -12.04
N LEU A 81 -19.85 -11.85 -10.76
CA LEU A 81 -18.48 -11.59 -10.32
C LEU A 81 -17.50 -12.60 -10.92
N ILE A 82 -16.51 -12.13 -11.67
CA ILE A 82 -15.54 -12.99 -12.38
C ILE A 82 -14.32 -13.35 -11.52
N GLY A 83 -14.11 -12.65 -10.41
CA GLY A 83 -12.97 -12.83 -9.51
C GLY A 83 -12.96 -11.82 -8.37
N TYR A 84 -11.97 -11.95 -7.48
CA TYR A 84 -11.84 -11.11 -6.29
C TYR A 84 -10.43 -10.55 -6.12
N ILE A 85 -10.37 -9.37 -5.53
CA ILE A 85 -9.13 -8.74 -5.06
C ILE A 85 -9.18 -8.63 -3.55
N LEU A 86 -8.23 -9.24 -2.85
CA LEU A 86 -8.02 -9.08 -1.41
C LEU A 86 -6.89 -8.07 -1.16
N ASP A 87 -7.24 -6.85 -0.76
CA ASP A 87 -6.26 -5.81 -0.47
C ASP A 87 -5.79 -5.83 0.99
N LEU A 88 -4.56 -6.28 1.21
CA LEU A 88 -3.85 -6.30 2.49
C LEU A 88 -2.75 -5.23 2.60
N ARG A 89 -2.65 -4.30 1.64
CA ARG A 89 -1.64 -3.21 1.68
C ARG A 89 -1.77 -2.40 2.96
N ASN A 90 -0.68 -2.00 3.58
CA ASN A 90 -0.69 -1.19 4.82
C ASN A 90 -1.48 -1.81 5.99
N ASN A 91 -1.71 -3.12 5.98
CA ASN A 91 -2.31 -3.84 7.09
C ASN A 91 -1.21 -4.41 8.00
N PRO A 92 -0.98 -3.85 9.21
CA PRO A 92 0.11 -4.26 10.10
C PRO A 92 -0.16 -5.59 10.83
N GLY A 93 -1.22 -6.30 10.45
CA GLY A 93 -1.65 -7.56 11.02
C GLY A 93 -2.69 -7.37 12.13
N GLY A 94 -2.59 -8.17 13.18
CA GLY A 94 -3.52 -8.15 14.30
C GLY A 94 -3.71 -9.54 14.90
N ASN A 95 -4.95 -9.92 15.12
CA ASN A 95 -5.30 -11.17 15.78
C ASN A 95 -5.00 -12.40 14.88
N LEU A 96 -4.20 -13.33 15.40
CA LEU A 96 -3.81 -14.57 14.72
C LEU A 96 -5.01 -15.45 14.33
N SER A 97 -5.96 -15.66 15.23
CA SER A 97 -7.12 -16.52 14.93
C SER A 97 -7.97 -15.96 13.80
N GLN A 98 -7.92 -14.64 13.62
CA GLN A 98 -8.68 -13.94 12.60
C GLN A 98 -7.97 -14.00 11.26
N SER A 99 -6.63 -13.93 11.21
CA SER A 99 -5.92 -14.29 9.97
C SER A 99 -6.14 -15.73 9.55
N ILE A 100 -6.19 -16.67 10.49
CA ILE A 100 -6.49 -18.07 10.17
C ILE A 100 -7.87 -18.16 9.55
N ARG A 101 -8.91 -17.58 10.18
CA ARG A 101 -10.28 -17.61 9.65
C ARG A 101 -10.43 -16.90 8.29
N VAL A 102 -9.66 -15.83 8.06
CA VAL A 102 -9.65 -15.15 6.75
C VAL A 102 -8.99 -16.02 5.68
N ALA A 103 -7.86 -16.68 5.96
CA ALA A 103 -7.26 -17.60 5.00
C ALA A 103 -8.15 -18.82 4.73
N ASP A 104 -8.76 -19.36 5.78
CA ASP A 104 -9.71 -20.48 5.75
C ASP A 104 -10.89 -20.20 4.82
N ALA A 105 -11.40 -18.96 4.79
CA ALA A 105 -12.52 -18.57 3.93
C ALA A 105 -12.26 -18.74 2.42
N PHE A 106 -11.00 -18.92 2.00
CA PHE A 106 -10.63 -19.10 0.59
C PHE A 106 -9.98 -20.45 0.30
N LEU A 107 -9.82 -21.32 1.30
CA LEU A 107 -9.10 -22.59 1.20
C LEU A 107 -10.05 -23.75 1.53
N GLU A 108 -9.94 -24.84 0.79
CA GLU A 108 -10.74 -26.05 1.05
C GLU A 108 -10.07 -26.98 2.07
N GLU A 109 -8.74 -27.02 2.09
CA GLU A 109 -7.94 -27.88 2.97
C GLU A 109 -6.48 -27.41 3.06
N GLY A 110 -5.69 -28.07 3.90
CA GLY A 110 -4.24 -27.87 4.01
C GLY A 110 -3.82 -27.00 5.20
N GLU A 111 -2.52 -26.97 5.50
CA GLU A 111 -1.99 -26.13 6.58
C GLU A 111 -2.10 -24.65 6.20
N ILE A 112 -2.52 -23.78 7.10
CA ILE A 112 -2.54 -22.32 6.92
C ILE A 112 -1.26 -21.72 7.50
N VAL A 113 -0.91 -22.12 8.72
CA VAL A 113 0.27 -21.61 9.43
C VAL A 113 0.70 -22.59 10.49
N SER A 114 2.00 -22.71 10.70
CA SER A 114 2.57 -23.37 11.87
C SER A 114 3.29 -22.38 12.77
N VAL A 115 3.14 -22.58 14.08
CA VAL A 115 3.79 -21.84 15.15
C VAL A 115 4.81 -22.77 15.77
N ARG A 116 6.10 -22.45 15.62
CA ARG A 116 7.18 -23.21 16.24
C ARG A 116 7.77 -22.45 17.42
N ASN A 117 7.70 -23.07 18.58
CA ASN A 117 8.16 -22.56 19.86
C ASN A 117 9.61 -22.97 20.12
N ARG A 118 10.18 -22.47 21.22
CA ARG A 118 11.50 -22.94 21.69
C ARG A 118 11.49 -24.43 22.04
N ASN A 119 10.38 -24.91 22.63
CA ASN A 119 10.15 -26.31 22.92
C ASN A 119 9.18 -26.86 21.87
N SER A 120 9.57 -27.92 21.16
CA SER A 120 8.75 -28.48 20.07
C SER A 120 7.44 -29.12 20.54
N GLU A 121 7.33 -29.46 21.83
CA GLU A 121 6.09 -29.98 22.41
C GLU A 121 4.96 -28.93 22.42
N ASP A 122 5.33 -27.65 22.37
CA ASP A 122 4.40 -26.52 22.34
C ASP A 122 4.09 -26.05 20.90
N ASP A 123 4.63 -26.73 19.88
CA ASP A 123 4.38 -26.38 18.47
C ASP A 123 2.89 -26.59 18.12
N ALA A 124 2.36 -25.71 17.27
CA ALA A 124 0.97 -25.78 16.84
C ALA A 124 0.86 -25.53 15.34
N SER A 125 0.08 -26.37 14.67
CA SER A 125 -0.28 -26.20 13.26
C SER A 125 -1.78 -25.94 13.14
N TYR A 126 -2.14 -25.01 12.28
CA TYR A 126 -3.52 -24.64 12.01
C TYR A 126 -3.84 -24.97 10.57
N PHE A 127 -4.97 -25.65 10.35
CA PHE A 127 -5.38 -26.16 9.05
C PHE A 127 -6.70 -25.54 8.61
N ALA A 128 -6.84 -25.39 7.29
CA ALA A 128 -8.09 -25.02 6.67
C ALA A 128 -9.13 -26.13 6.82
N LYS A 129 -10.39 -25.72 6.79
CA LYS A 129 -11.58 -26.56 6.79
C LYS A 129 -12.26 -26.39 5.44
N GLN A 130 -13.05 -27.40 5.08
CA GLN A 130 -13.80 -27.38 3.82
C GLN A 130 -14.73 -26.16 3.74
N GLY A 131 -14.70 -25.48 2.60
CA GLY A 131 -15.52 -24.31 2.28
C GLY A 131 -14.74 -23.11 1.73
N ASP A 132 -14.76 -22.92 0.41
CA ASP A 132 -14.33 -21.68 -0.24
C ASP A 132 -15.52 -20.73 -0.47
N PHE A 133 -15.47 -19.57 0.17
CA PHE A 133 -16.54 -18.56 0.15
C PHE A 133 -16.70 -17.89 -1.22
N ILE A 134 -15.69 -17.97 -2.08
CA ILE A 134 -15.76 -17.45 -3.44
C ILE A 134 -15.85 -18.56 -4.49
N ASN A 135 -16.16 -19.79 -4.08
CA ASN A 135 -16.47 -20.93 -4.97
C ASN A 135 -15.38 -21.20 -6.03
N GLY A 136 -14.10 -21.10 -5.67
CA GLY A 136 -12.98 -21.33 -6.57
C GLY A 136 -12.74 -20.22 -7.60
N LYS A 137 -13.45 -19.09 -7.52
CA LYS A 137 -13.21 -17.94 -8.40
C LYS A 137 -11.77 -17.41 -8.24
N PRO A 138 -11.17 -16.85 -9.31
CA PRO A 138 -9.85 -16.25 -9.28
C PRO A 138 -9.69 -15.24 -8.13
N LEU A 139 -8.52 -15.27 -7.47
CA LEU A 139 -8.19 -14.39 -6.35
C LEU A 139 -6.81 -13.76 -6.55
N VAL A 140 -6.74 -12.44 -6.42
CA VAL A 140 -5.49 -11.68 -6.37
C VAL A 140 -5.36 -11.04 -4.99
N VAL A 141 -4.18 -11.12 -4.37
CA VAL A 141 -3.91 -10.50 -3.07
C VAL A 141 -2.96 -9.31 -3.27
N LEU A 142 -3.39 -8.11 -2.90
CA LEU A 142 -2.53 -6.92 -2.94
C LEU A 142 -1.73 -6.79 -1.65
N ILE A 143 -0.41 -6.71 -1.76
CA ILE A 143 0.51 -6.60 -0.63
C ILE A 143 1.51 -5.45 -0.81
N ASN A 144 2.06 -4.95 0.30
CA ASN A 144 3.20 -4.05 0.28
C ASN A 144 4.04 -4.14 1.56
N GLY A 145 5.09 -3.34 1.68
CA GLY A 145 5.92 -3.27 2.89
C GLY A 145 5.19 -2.88 4.19
N GLY A 146 3.94 -2.40 4.11
CA GLY A 146 3.08 -2.17 5.27
C GLY A 146 2.21 -3.38 5.66
N SER A 147 2.17 -4.43 4.83
CA SER A 147 1.55 -5.71 5.13
C SER A 147 2.45 -6.48 6.09
N ALA A 148 1.99 -6.77 7.31
CA ALA A 148 2.81 -7.41 8.34
C ALA A 148 2.05 -8.45 9.17
N SER A 149 2.77 -9.38 9.79
CA SER A 149 2.29 -10.35 10.77
C SER A 149 1.08 -11.15 10.25
N ALA A 150 -0.11 -10.98 10.83
CA ALA A 150 -1.33 -11.68 10.43
C ALA A 150 -1.63 -11.54 8.91
N SER A 151 -1.29 -10.40 8.30
CA SER A 151 -1.43 -10.21 6.84
C SER A 151 -0.51 -11.13 6.04
N GLU A 152 0.71 -11.35 6.54
CA GLU A 152 1.72 -12.20 5.90
C GLU A 152 1.36 -13.68 6.04
N ILE A 153 0.67 -14.05 7.12
CA ILE A 153 0.09 -15.39 7.29
C ILE A 153 -0.95 -15.66 6.21
N VAL A 154 -1.88 -14.72 5.99
CA VAL A 154 -2.90 -14.87 4.93
C VAL A 154 -2.24 -14.93 3.55
N ALA A 155 -1.34 -14.00 3.25
CA ALA A 155 -0.66 -13.94 1.97
C ALA A 155 0.14 -15.23 1.69
N GLY A 156 0.97 -15.65 2.64
CA GLY A 156 1.80 -16.87 2.51
C GLY A 156 0.96 -18.14 2.41
N ALA A 157 -0.13 -18.27 3.18
CA ALA A 157 -1.02 -19.43 3.08
C ALA A 157 -1.66 -19.53 1.69
N LEU A 158 -2.22 -18.42 1.18
CA LEU A 158 -2.89 -18.40 -0.12
C LEU A 158 -1.89 -18.61 -1.28
N GLN A 159 -0.67 -18.09 -1.16
CA GLN A 159 0.39 -18.28 -2.14
C GLN A 159 0.89 -19.73 -2.18
N ASP A 160 1.21 -20.32 -1.02
CA ASP A 160 1.77 -21.67 -0.93
C ASP A 160 0.77 -22.73 -1.43
N HIS A 161 -0.54 -22.50 -1.22
CA HIS A 161 -1.60 -23.35 -1.78
C HIS A 161 -1.87 -23.10 -3.27
N ARG A 162 -1.21 -22.11 -3.88
CA ARG A 162 -1.50 -21.62 -5.24
C ARG A 162 -2.97 -21.22 -5.40
N ARG A 163 -3.59 -20.74 -4.32
CA ARG A 163 -4.99 -20.31 -4.31
C ARG A 163 -5.14 -18.90 -4.85
N ALA A 164 -4.14 -18.05 -4.64
CA ALA A 164 -4.14 -16.67 -5.10
C ALA A 164 -2.78 -16.27 -5.69
N ILE A 165 -2.81 -15.25 -6.55
CA ILE A 165 -1.61 -14.57 -7.04
C ILE A 165 -1.38 -13.33 -6.17
N LEU A 166 -0.17 -13.18 -5.63
CA LEU A 166 0.24 -12.01 -4.86
C LEU A 166 0.80 -10.95 -5.80
N LEU A 167 0.29 -9.73 -5.67
CA LEU A 167 0.69 -8.59 -6.48
C LEU A 167 1.09 -7.41 -5.58
N GLY A 168 2.20 -6.76 -5.91
CA GLY A 168 2.65 -5.55 -5.21
C GLY A 168 4.13 -5.61 -4.86
N THR A 169 4.48 -5.33 -3.60
CA THR A 169 5.88 -5.30 -3.13
C THR A 169 6.09 -6.24 -1.95
N PRO A 170 7.35 -6.63 -1.63
CA PRO A 170 7.63 -7.51 -0.50
C PRO A 170 7.02 -7.00 0.81
N THR A 171 6.52 -7.94 1.62
CA THR A 171 5.89 -7.61 2.91
C THR A 171 6.93 -7.28 3.99
N PHE A 172 6.46 -6.85 5.17
CA PHE A 172 7.32 -6.30 6.23
C PHE A 172 8.33 -7.31 6.84
N GLY A 173 8.00 -8.59 6.94
CA GLY A 173 8.86 -9.62 7.50
C GLY A 173 8.70 -9.85 9.01
N LYS A 174 7.49 -9.75 9.57
CA LYS A 174 7.23 -10.02 10.99
C LYS A 174 6.64 -11.41 11.19
N GLY A 175 7.52 -12.39 11.34
CA GLY A 175 7.21 -13.79 11.60
C GLY A 175 7.27 -14.20 13.07
N SER A 176 7.18 -13.28 14.04
CA SER A 176 7.34 -13.59 15.47
C SER A 176 6.03 -13.57 16.25
N VAL A 177 5.84 -14.54 17.16
CA VAL A 177 4.78 -14.54 18.17
C VAL A 177 5.28 -13.85 19.44
N GLN A 178 4.46 -12.98 20.01
CA GLN A 178 4.76 -12.33 21.28
C GLN A 178 3.72 -12.71 22.33
N THR A 179 4.19 -13.25 23.45
CA THR A 179 3.36 -13.59 24.61
C THR A 179 3.44 -12.48 25.64
N LEU A 180 2.31 -12.10 26.22
CA LEU A 180 2.26 -11.22 27.38
C LEU A 180 2.35 -12.07 28.65
N ILE A 181 3.42 -11.89 29.41
CA ILE A 181 3.70 -12.59 30.66
C ILE A 181 3.43 -11.60 31.80
N GLY A 182 2.42 -11.86 32.62
CA GLY A 182 2.13 -11.04 33.79
C GLY A 182 3.26 -11.15 34.82
N LEU A 183 3.67 -10.02 35.40
CA LEU A 183 4.73 -9.94 36.42
C LEU A 183 4.17 -9.60 37.82
N GLY A 184 2.86 -9.66 38.01
CA GLY A 184 2.14 -9.21 39.21
C GLY A 184 0.99 -8.28 38.85
N GLU A 185 0.48 -7.53 39.82
CA GLU A 185 -0.71 -6.65 39.62
C GLU A 185 -0.44 -5.45 38.70
N ASP A 186 0.80 -4.95 38.64
CA ASP A 186 1.13 -3.67 37.95
C ASP A 186 2.09 -3.82 36.76
N GLY A 187 2.34 -5.03 36.26
CA GLY A 187 3.37 -5.24 35.25
C GLY A 187 3.13 -6.41 34.31
N GLY A 188 3.60 -6.26 33.07
CA GLY A 188 3.62 -7.33 32.07
C GLY A 188 4.83 -7.22 31.17
N LEU A 189 5.43 -8.36 30.83
CA LEU A 189 6.49 -8.48 29.85
C LEU A 189 5.90 -8.97 28.53
N ARG A 190 6.16 -8.25 27.44
CA ARG A 190 5.85 -8.71 26.09
C ARG A 190 7.11 -9.35 25.50
N LEU A 191 7.14 -10.68 25.44
CA LEU A 191 8.31 -11.45 25.04
C LEU A 191 8.03 -12.21 23.74
N THR A 192 8.99 -12.20 22.81
CA THR A 192 8.94 -13.08 21.63
C THR A 192 9.22 -14.52 22.05
N THR A 193 8.26 -15.41 21.82
CA THR A 193 8.30 -16.79 22.32
C THR A 193 8.33 -17.83 21.20
N ALA A 194 7.84 -17.47 20.01
CA ALA A 194 7.71 -18.40 18.88
C ALA A 194 7.88 -17.69 17.53
N ARG A 195 7.92 -18.49 16.46
CA ARG A 195 7.93 -18.02 15.07
C ARG A 195 6.80 -18.66 14.27
N TYR A 196 6.25 -17.88 13.34
CA TYR A 196 5.34 -18.35 12.30
C TYR A 196 6.13 -18.91 11.12
N PHE A 197 5.57 -19.96 10.54
CA PHE A 197 6.04 -20.58 9.31
C PHE A 197 4.87 -20.75 8.36
N THR A 198 5.13 -20.51 7.08
CA THR A 198 4.18 -20.73 6.00
C THR A 198 3.97 -22.23 5.76
N PRO A 199 2.94 -22.65 5.01
CA PRO A 199 2.71 -24.07 4.69
C PRO A 199 3.88 -24.77 3.98
N SER A 200 4.69 -24.03 3.21
CA SER A 200 5.94 -24.52 2.62
C SER A 200 7.07 -24.73 3.65
N GLY A 201 6.85 -24.35 4.90
CA GLY A 201 7.79 -24.50 6.01
C GLY A 201 8.83 -23.39 6.11
N GLU A 202 8.66 -22.29 5.35
CA GLU A 202 9.55 -21.13 5.38
C GLU A 202 9.19 -20.15 6.50
N SER A 203 10.21 -19.52 7.10
CA SER A 203 9.99 -18.46 8.08
C SER A 203 9.90 -17.11 7.40
N ILE A 204 8.84 -16.37 7.74
CA ILE A 204 8.58 -15.00 7.26
C ILE A 204 9.51 -13.98 7.94
N GLN A 205 10.10 -14.33 9.09
CA GLN A 205 10.85 -13.40 9.93
C GLN A 205 12.05 -12.79 9.20
N ALA A 206 12.10 -11.46 9.16
CA ALA A 206 13.12 -10.63 8.49
C ALA A 206 13.24 -10.84 6.96
N LYS A 207 12.33 -11.62 6.36
CA LYS A 207 12.26 -11.84 4.91
C LYS A 207 11.02 -11.20 4.31
N GLY A 208 9.87 -11.43 4.95
CA GLY A 208 8.57 -11.14 4.35
C GLY A 208 8.10 -12.25 3.43
N ILE A 209 7.05 -11.95 2.69
CA ILE A 209 6.48 -12.73 1.60
C ILE A 209 6.76 -11.94 0.32
N GLU A 210 7.36 -12.61 -0.66
CA GLU A 210 7.61 -12.06 -1.98
C GLU A 210 6.35 -12.12 -2.84
N PRO A 211 5.99 -11.07 -3.59
CA PRO A 211 4.87 -11.13 -4.51
C PRO A 211 5.20 -12.04 -5.70
N ASP A 212 4.17 -12.70 -6.25
CA ASP A 212 4.30 -13.42 -7.53
C ASP A 212 4.50 -12.44 -8.70
N ILE A 213 3.88 -11.26 -8.60
CA ILE A 213 4.00 -10.16 -9.57
C ILE A 213 4.46 -8.91 -8.82
N LEU A 214 5.74 -8.57 -8.98
CA LEU A 214 6.32 -7.35 -8.41
C LEU A 214 5.79 -6.12 -9.16
N VAL A 215 5.12 -5.21 -8.44
CA VAL A 215 4.62 -3.93 -8.92
C VAL A 215 4.92 -2.86 -7.90
N GLU A 216 5.80 -1.93 -8.25
CA GLU A 216 6.11 -0.76 -7.44
C GLU A 216 5.16 0.40 -7.74
N LEU A 217 4.91 1.23 -6.72
CA LEU A 217 4.21 2.50 -6.92
C LEU A 217 5.13 3.46 -7.67
N ALA A 218 4.90 3.61 -8.97
CA ALA A 218 5.63 4.52 -9.82
C ALA A 218 4.78 5.76 -10.16
N ARG A 219 5.46 6.90 -10.29
CA ARG A 219 4.90 8.08 -10.95
C ARG A 219 5.38 8.07 -12.40
N LEU A 220 4.45 8.10 -13.35
CA LEU A 220 4.79 8.29 -14.74
C LEU A 220 4.98 9.79 -14.98
N GLU A 221 6.16 10.16 -15.45
CA GLU A 221 6.47 11.52 -15.90
C GLU A 221 6.95 11.43 -17.36
N PRO A 222 6.47 12.32 -18.25
CA PRO A 222 7.03 12.43 -19.59
C PRO A 222 8.52 12.72 -19.50
N LEU A 223 9.33 11.96 -20.24
CA LEU A 223 10.75 12.26 -20.36
C LEU A 223 10.92 13.51 -21.25
N GLU A 224 11.53 14.55 -20.69
CA GLU A 224 11.83 15.78 -21.42
C GLU A 224 12.73 15.45 -22.63
N GLY A 225 12.37 15.95 -23.82
CA GLY A 225 13.04 15.61 -25.08
C GLY A 225 12.58 14.30 -25.74
N TYR A 226 11.72 13.50 -25.11
CA TYR A 226 11.18 12.24 -25.64
C TYR A 226 9.65 12.28 -25.84
N GLY A 227 9.04 13.46 -25.88
CA GLY A 227 7.68 13.62 -26.38
C GLY A 227 7.59 13.16 -27.84
N SER A 228 6.42 12.66 -28.26
CA SER A 228 6.15 12.24 -29.64
C SER A 228 6.56 13.30 -30.66
N GLU A 229 6.41 14.57 -30.30
CA GLU A 229 6.74 15.75 -31.08
C GLU A 229 8.25 15.95 -31.34
N ASN A 230 9.13 15.26 -30.60
CA ASN A 230 10.57 15.26 -30.82
C ASN A 230 11.06 14.10 -31.69
N PHE A 231 10.18 13.18 -32.09
CA PHE A 231 10.51 12.10 -33.02
C PHE A 231 10.18 12.52 -34.45
N ARG A 232 11.09 12.19 -35.37
CA ARG A 232 10.77 12.21 -36.81
C ARG A 232 10.00 10.95 -37.17
N TYR A 233 8.84 11.15 -37.78
CA TYR A 233 8.00 10.11 -38.36
C TYR A 233 8.26 9.98 -39.86
N GLU A 234 7.76 8.90 -40.49
CA GLU A 234 7.92 8.67 -41.93
C GLU A 234 7.41 9.85 -42.76
N ARG A 235 6.25 10.42 -42.38
CA ARG A 235 5.66 11.64 -42.94
C ARG A 235 6.55 12.89 -42.89
N ASP A 236 7.53 12.93 -41.98
CA ASP A 236 8.43 14.08 -41.82
C ASP A 236 9.68 13.96 -42.70
N LEU A 237 9.83 12.86 -43.46
CA LEU A 237 10.95 12.62 -44.36
C LEU A 237 10.68 13.20 -45.75
N ASN A 238 11.75 13.59 -46.44
CA ASN A 238 11.66 14.04 -47.82
C ASN A 238 11.23 12.86 -48.73
N ASN A 239 10.15 13.06 -49.49
CA ASN A 239 9.47 12.03 -50.29
C ASN A 239 8.80 10.92 -49.46
N ALA A 240 8.27 11.27 -48.28
CA ALA A 240 7.37 10.39 -47.55
C ALA A 240 6.24 9.86 -48.47
N LEU A 241 5.86 8.60 -48.28
CA LEU A 241 4.81 7.98 -49.06
C LEU A 241 3.45 8.44 -48.57
N ASP A 242 2.60 8.89 -49.49
CA ASP A 242 1.21 9.22 -49.19
C ASP A 242 0.36 7.94 -49.24
N ASP A 243 -0.41 7.68 -48.18
CA ASP A 243 -1.35 6.56 -48.10
C ASP A 243 -2.64 6.83 -48.91
N GLY A 244 -2.77 8.01 -49.52
CA GLY A 244 -3.79 8.29 -50.54
C GLY A 244 -5.15 8.71 -50.00
N ASP A 245 -5.23 9.11 -48.72
CA ASP A 245 -6.40 9.78 -48.17
C ASP A 245 -6.21 11.30 -48.25
N GLU A 246 -6.68 11.90 -49.34
CA GLU A 246 -6.76 13.35 -49.50
C GLU A 246 -7.67 13.96 -48.42
N ALA A 247 -7.08 14.66 -47.45
CA ALA A 247 -7.76 15.64 -46.62
C ALA A 247 -7.07 17.00 -46.77
N THR A 248 -7.48 17.71 -47.82
CA THR A 248 -7.52 19.16 -48.04
C THR A 248 -6.48 20.04 -47.32
N GLU A 249 -5.62 20.63 -48.15
CA GLU A 249 -4.94 21.90 -47.87
C GLU A 249 -5.94 22.97 -47.41
N ASP A 250 -5.62 23.65 -46.31
CA ASP A 250 -5.95 25.07 -46.17
C ASP A 250 -4.71 25.79 -45.63
N ALA A 251 -4.15 26.65 -46.48
CA ALA A 251 -2.97 27.45 -46.18
C ALA A 251 -3.38 28.72 -45.41
N ALA A 252 -2.59 29.09 -44.40
CA ALA A 252 -2.48 30.48 -43.98
C ALA A 252 -1.02 30.79 -43.61
N GLU A 253 -0.34 31.48 -44.54
CA GLU A 253 0.93 32.17 -44.35
C GLU A 253 0.88 33.19 -43.19
N THR A 254 2.04 33.48 -42.59
CA THR A 254 2.60 34.85 -42.61
C THR A 254 4.07 34.80 -42.24
N GLY A 255 4.93 35.20 -43.18
CA GLY A 255 6.36 35.37 -42.95
C GLY A 255 6.70 36.69 -42.27
N ASN A 256 7.96 36.82 -41.84
CA ASN A 256 8.69 38.09 -41.92
C ASN A 256 10.20 37.81 -41.90
N ASP A 257 10.83 37.90 -43.07
CA ASP A 257 12.26 38.15 -43.18
C ASP A 257 12.52 39.64 -42.90
N ALA A 258 13.54 39.94 -42.12
CA ALA A 258 14.23 41.23 -42.16
C ALA A 258 15.71 41.03 -41.81
N ASP A 259 16.53 40.93 -42.85
CA ASP A 259 17.98 41.14 -42.80
C ASP A 259 18.29 42.59 -42.38
N GLY A 260 19.37 42.74 -41.62
CA GLY A 260 19.96 44.02 -41.24
C GLY A 260 21.40 43.82 -40.77
N GLU A 261 22.30 43.65 -41.73
CA GLU A 261 23.75 43.58 -41.53
C GLU A 261 24.35 44.98 -41.73
N GLU A 262 25.01 45.54 -40.70
CA GLU A 262 26.09 46.51 -40.89
C GLU A 262 27.21 46.29 -39.86
N ALA A 263 28.42 46.56 -40.34
CA ALA A 263 29.68 45.95 -39.95
C ALA A 263 30.53 46.81 -38.99
N THR A 264 31.33 46.09 -38.19
CA THR A 264 32.70 46.39 -37.72
C THR A 264 33.05 47.75 -37.11
N THR A 265 33.67 47.75 -35.93
CA THR A 265 35.02 48.33 -35.73
C THR A 265 35.74 47.68 -34.54
N ASP A 266 37.05 47.77 -34.65
CA ASP A 266 38.14 47.02 -34.01
C ASP A 266 38.69 47.74 -32.75
N GLY A 267 39.40 47.00 -31.89
CA GLY A 267 40.54 47.54 -31.15
C GLY A 267 40.42 47.94 -29.67
N ALA A 268 41.08 47.13 -28.83
CA ALA A 268 42.10 47.51 -27.84
C ALA A 268 41.73 47.92 -26.38
N GLU A 269 42.31 47.10 -25.47
CA GLU A 269 43.08 47.46 -24.26
C GLU A 269 42.44 47.99 -22.96
N GLY A 270 42.89 47.38 -21.84
CA GLY A 270 43.02 47.99 -20.51
C GLY A 270 41.96 47.55 -19.49
N SER A 271 42.22 46.58 -18.59
CA SER A 271 42.99 46.67 -17.32
C SER A 271 42.17 47.10 -16.10
N GLY A 272 42.28 46.32 -15.01
CA GLY A 272 41.82 46.59 -13.64
C GLY A 272 41.04 45.39 -13.09
N GLU A 273 41.60 44.48 -12.25
CA GLU A 273 41.91 44.65 -10.81
C GLU A 273 40.66 45.16 -10.05
N ASP A 274 40.06 44.51 -9.05
CA ASP A 274 40.53 43.74 -7.89
C ASP A 274 39.48 42.66 -7.55
N ALA A 275 39.76 41.44 -7.08
CA ALA A 275 40.59 40.95 -5.98
C ALA A 275 39.98 41.09 -4.56
N SER A 276 40.02 39.96 -3.83
CA SER A 276 40.01 39.77 -2.37
C SER A 276 38.68 39.96 -1.61
N GLY A 277 38.37 39.19 -0.55
CA GLY A 277 39.06 38.12 0.20
C GLY A 277 37.98 37.20 0.83
N ALA A 278 38.22 35.94 1.18
CA ALA A 278 39.18 35.44 2.19
C ALA A 278 38.93 36.17 3.54
N ASP A 279 38.78 35.56 4.70
CA ASP A 279 39.16 34.26 5.24
C ASP A 279 38.54 34.17 6.66
N GLU A 280 38.86 33.10 7.37
CA GLU A 280 38.75 32.85 8.82
C GLU A 280 37.45 32.12 9.24
N GLY A 281 37.48 30.88 9.73
CA GLY A 281 38.55 30.18 10.44
C GLY A 281 38.15 30.01 11.89
N ALA A 282 37.85 28.78 12.30
CA ALA A 282 37.99 28.33 13.68
C ALA A 282 37.94 26.80 13.71
N GLN A 283 39.13 26.20 13.67
CA GLN A 283 39.43 24.94 14.33
C GLN A 283 39.44 25.17 15.85
N ASP A 284 38.91 24.20 16.59
CA ASP A 284 39.37 23.67 17.88
C ASP A 284 38.28 22.68 18.34
N GLY A 285 38.52 21.46 18.80
CA GLY A 285 39.71 20.73 19.20
C GLY A 285 39.24 19.52 20.02
N ALA A 286 40.02 18.43 19.96
CA ALA A 286 40.16 17.25 20.85
C ALA A 286 39.17 17.05 22.03
N GLY A 287 38.77 15.83 22.43
CA GLY A 287 39.35 14.51 22.28
C GLY A 287 38.97 13.64 23.49
N GLU A 288 39.18 12.33 23.34
CA GLU A 288 39.35 11.28 24.36
C GLU A 288 38.17 10.84 25.26
N GLY A 289 38.06 9.51 25.41
CA GLY A 289 37.30 8.87 26.49
C GLY A 289 36.91 7.42 26.21
N ALA A 290 37.85 6.49 26.34
CA ALA A 290 37.61 5.05 26.40
C ALA A 290 37.05 4.62 27.78
N GLY A 291 36.36 3.47 27.84
CA GLY A 291 36.38 2.61 29.03
C GLY A 291 35.03 2.13 29.58
N GLU A 292 34.94 0.79 29.65
CA GLU A 292 33.97 -0.11 30.33
C GLU A 292 32.57 -0.34 29.73
#